data_AF-A0A1B0D0X7-F1
#
_entry.id   AF-A0A1B0D0X7-F1
#
_cell.length_a   1.000
_cell.length_b   1.000
_cell.length_c   1.000
_cell.angle_alpha   90.00
_cell.angle_beta   90.00
_cell.angle_gamma   90.00
#
_symmetry.space_group_name_H-M   'P 1'
#
loop_
_entity.id
_entity.type
_entity.pdbx_description
1 polymer ?
#
loop_
_entity_poly.entity_id
_entity_poly.type
_entity_poly.pdbx_seq_one_letter_code
_entity_poly.pdbx_strand_id
1 'polypeptide(L)'
;MRWDIPGTRVVGSAVVVGVVGSIVVGVVGPLVVGVVDSVVVVGVVGSVVVVGSVVVVGVVGSVVVVGVVGSVVVVGVVGSVVVVGAVGSVVVVGVVGSVVVVGVVVSVVVVGVVGSVVVVGVVGSVVVVGVVGSLVVGVVASVVVVGVVGSVVVVGVVVVVVA
;
A
#
# COMPACT_ATOMS: atom_id res chain seq x y z
N MET A 1 -14.61 -8.78 -31.31
CA MET A 1 -13.16 -8.54 -31.18
C MET A 1 -12.66 -9.41 -30.04
N ARG A 2 -11.66 -10.25 -30.30
CA ARG A 2 -11.19 -11.35 -29.42
C ARG A 2 -10.56 -10.77 -28.14
N TRP A 3 -10.96 -11.26 -26.97
CA TRP A 3 -10.20 -11.08 -25.72
C TRP A 3 -10.11 -12.42 -25.00
N ASP A 4 -9.05 -13.19 -25.30
CA ASP A 4 -8.48 -14.16 -24.37
C ASP A 4 -7.26 -13.48 -23.71
N ILE A 5 -6.97 -13.79 -22.42
CA ILE A 5 -5.68 -14.40 -21.98
C ILE A 5 -5.43 -14.23 -20.45
N PRO A 6 -5.06 -15.30 -19.74
CA PRO A 6 -4.33 -15.25 -18.46
C PRO A 6 -2.85 -14.90 -18.66
N GLY A 7 -2.33 -13.89 -17.94
CA GLY A 7 -0.92 -13.48 -17.96
C GLY A 7 -0.58 -12.33 -18.93
N THR A 8 -1.42 -11.30 -19.03
CA THR A 8 -1.24 -10.20 -19.97
C THR A 8 -0.04 -9.31 -19.61
N ARG A 9 0.89 -9.16 -20.55
CA ARG A 9 1.85 -8.06 -20.59
C ARG A 9 1.18 -6.88 -21.27
N VAL A 10 1.04 -5.75 -20.59
CA VAL A 10 0.46 -4.53 -21.17
C VAL A 10 1.54 -3.47 -21.26
N VAL A 11 2.03 -3.21 -22.46
CA VAL A 11 3.01 -2.14 -22.73
C VAL A 11 2.25 -0.88 -23.16
N GLY A 12 2.03 0.05 -22.23
CA GLY A 12 1.35 1.33 -22.45
C GLY A 12 0.42 1.73 -21.30
N SER A 13 -0.37 2.79 -21.50
CA SER A 13 -1.43 3.16 -20.54
C SER A 13 -2.54 2.11 -20.56
N ALA A 14 -2.93 1.60 -19.39
CA ALA A 14 -3.82 0.46 -19.28
C ALA A 14 -4.97 0.76 -18.30
N VAL A 15 -6.19 0.54 -18.77
CA VAL A 15 -7.38 0.51 -17.91
C VAL A 15 -7.94 -0.90 -17.98
N VAL A 16 -7.89 -1.62 -16.87
CA VAL A 16 -8.36 -3.00 -16.76
C VAL A 16 -9.54 -3.02 -15.79
N VAL A 17 -10.76 -3.25 -16.29
CA VAL A 17 -11.98 -3.20 -15.46
C VAL A 17 -12.56 -4.58 -15.27
N GLY A 18 -12.69 -5.02 -14.01
CA GLY A 18 -13.47 -6.19 -13.63
C GLY A 18 -12.78 -7.50 -13.97
N VAL A 19 -11.77 -7.89 -13.18
CA VAL A 19 -11.10 -9.17 -13.36
C VAL A 19 -10.93 -9.93 -12.06
N VAL A 20 -11.06 -11.25 -12.15
CA VAL A 20 -10.83 -12.20 -11.06
C VAL A 20 -9.45 -12.84 -11.29
N GLY A 21 -8.56 -12.76 -10.29
CA GLY A 21 -7.28 -13.48 -10.30
C GLY A 21 -6.33 -13.08 -11.43
N SER A 22 -6.06 -11.79 -11.59
CA SER A 22 -5.22 -11.28 -12.69
C SER A 22 -3.80 -10.96 -12.27
N ILE A 23 -2.88 -11.09 -13.25
CA ILE A 23 -1.49 -10.64 -13.13
C ILE A 23 -1.23 -9.63 -14.24
N VAL A 24 -0.77 -8.44 -13.88
CA VAL A 24 -0.37 -7.36 -14.79
C VAL A 24 1.13 -7.16 -14.66
N VAL A 25 1.86 -7.23 -15.77
CA VAL A 25 3.33 -7.09 -15.77
C VAL A 25 3.79 -6.06 -16.79
N GLY A 26 4.70 -5.18 -16.37
CA GLY A 26 5.51 -4.33 -17.24
C GLY A 26 4.72 -3.18 -17.85
N VAL A 27 4.24 -2.26 -17.01
CA VAL A 27 3.43 -1.12 -17.43
C VAL A 27 4.26 0.17 -17.45
N VAL A 28 4.09 0.96 -18.51
CA VAL A 28 4.63 2.32 -18.61
C VAL A 28 3.48 3.29 -18.82
N GLY A 29 3.28 4.19 -17.86
CA GLY A 29 2.12 5.07 -17.77
C GLY A 29 1.15 4.68 -16.65
N PRO A 30 -0.03 5.33 -16.59
CA PRO A 30 -1.03 5.03 -15.57
C PRO A 30 -1.67 3.65 -15.79
N LEU A 31 -1.87 2.94 -14.68
CA LEU A 31 -2.61 1.70 -14.56
C LEU A 31 -3.79 1.91 -13.61
N VAL A 32 -5.00 1.59 -14.06
CA VAL A 32 -6.20 1.57 -13.21
C VAL A 32 -6.83 0.19 -13.28
N VAL A 33 -7.06 -0.44 -12.12
CA VAL A 33 -7.66 -1.77 -12.00
C VAL A 33 -8.80 -1.78 -11.00
N GLY A 34 -9.95 -2.34 -11.39
CA GLY A 34 -11.01 -2.73 -10.47
C GLY A 34 -11.12 -4.25 -10.42
N VAL A 35 -11.03 -4.85 -9.22
CA VAL A 35 -11.15 -6.30 -9.04
C VAL A 35 -12.20 -6.67 -7.99
N VAL A 36 -12.80 -7.83 -8.17
CA VAL A 36 -13.73 -8.42 -7.20
C VAL A 36 -12.97 -9.26 -6.16
N ASP A 37 -11.87 -9.91 -6.57
CA ASP A 37 -11.04 -10.75 -5.70
C ASP A 37 -9.66 -10.12 -5.45
N SER A 38 -8.67 -10.48 -6.28
CA SER A 38 -7.28 -10.03 -6.11
C SER A 38 -6.58 -9.83 -7.44
N VAL A 39 -5.66 -8.86 -7.48
CA VAL A 39 -4.75 -8.63 -8.60
C VAL A 39 -3.30 -8.55 -8.15
N VAL A 40 -2.39 -9.05 -8.98
CA VAL A 40 -0.95 -8.86 -8.82
C VAL A 40 -0.45 -7.91 -9.90
N VAL A 41 0.25 -6.85 -9.49
CA VAL A 41 0.83 -5.84 -10.39
C VAL A 41 2.34 -5.85 -10.19
N VAL A 42 3.10 -6.04 -11.28
CA VAL A 42 4.57 -6.11 -11.22
C VAL A 42 5.20 -5.17 -12.23
N GLY A 43 6.16 -4.36 -11.78
CA GLY A 43 7.01 -3.56 -12.65
C GLY A 43 6.24 -2.45 -13.36
N VAL A 44 5.94 -1.37 -12.64
CA VAL A 44 5.24 -0.20 -13.18
C VAL A 44 6.12 1.04 -13.11
N VAL A 45 6.19 1.78 -14.22
CA VAL A 45 6.70 3.15 -14.24
C VAL A 45 5.51 4.06 -14.48
N GLY A 46 5.02 4.72 -13.43
CA GLY A 46 3.80 5.52 -13.46
C GLY A 46 2.94 5.32 -12.22
N SER A 47 1.65 5.64 -12.34
CA SER A 47 0.68 5.54 -11.25
C SER A 47 -0.12 4.24 -11.34
N VAL A 48 -0.32 3.58 -10.21
CA VAL A 48 -1.19 2.41 -10.07
C VAL A 48 -2.37 2.77 -9.19
N VAL A 49 -3.60 2.57 -9.67
CA VAL A 49 -4.83 2.73 -8.88
C VAL A 49 -5.55 1.40 -8.86
N VAL A 50 -5.83 0.86 -7.67
CA VAL A 50 -6.57 -0.40 -7.51
C VAL A 50 -7.77 -0.25 -6.58
N VAL A 51 -8.90 -0.85 -6.98
CA VAL A 51 -10.06 -1.09 -6.13
C VAL A 51 -10.17 -2.59 -5.88
N GLY A 52 -10.03 -3.02 -4.62
CA GLY A 52 -10.03 -4.42 -4.21
C GLY A 52 -8.68 -4.90 -3.66
N SER A 53 -8.55 -6.20 -3.42
CA SER A 53 -7.32 -6.76 -2.83
C SER A 53 -6.19 -6.80 -3.85
N VAL A 54 -4.97 -6.53 -3.41
CA VAL A 54 -3.85 -6.32 -4.34
C VAL A 54 -2.50 -6.69 -3.76
N VAL A 55 -1.64 -7.22 -4.63
CA VAL A 55 -0.19 -7.28 -4.42
C VAL A 55 0.49 -6.42 -5.49
N VAL A 56 1.26 -5.41 -5.08
CA VAL A 56 2.03 -4.55 -5.98
C VAL A 56 3.52 -4.74 -5.71
N VAL A 57 4.31 -4.99 -6.76
CA VAL A 57 5.75 -5.21 -6.66
C VAL A 57 6.49 -4.34 -7.67
N GLY A 58 7.44 -3.52 -7.20
CA GLY A 58 8.35 -2.77 -8.05
C GLY A 58 7.65 -1.64 -8.81
N VAL A 59 7.48 -0.49 -8.17
CA VAL A 59 6.88 0.70 -8.78
C VAL A 59 7.83 1.89 -8.70
N VAL A 60 8.00 2.59 -9.81
CA VAL A 60 8.55 3.93 -9.84
C VAL A 60 7.40 4.88 -10.13
N GLY A 61 6.93 5.59 -9.11
CA GLY A 61 5.72 6.40 -9.15
C GLY A 61 4.82 6.14 -7.94
N SER A 62 3.50 6.27 -8.11
CA SER A 62 2.55 6.24 -7.00
C SER A 62 1.63 5.01 -7.05
N VAL A 63 1.36 4.42 -5.90
CA VAL A 63 0.38 3.36 -5.72
C VAL A 63 -0.77 3.91 -4.87
N VAL A 64 -2.00 3.77 -5.37
CA VAL A 64 -3.22 4.17 -4.68
C VAL A 64 -4.16 2.96 -4.62
N VAL A 65 -4.58 2.59 -3.41
CA VAL A 65 -5.56 1.52 -3.20
C VAL A 65 -6.76 2.08 -2.46
N VAL A 66 -7.96 1.83 -2.98
CA VAL A 66 -9.20 2.39 -2.42
C VAL A 66 -10.27 1.31 -2.25
N GLY A 67 -11.00 1.33 -1.14
CA GLY A 67 -12.26 0.59 -0.98
C GLY A 67 -12.34 -0.31 0.26
N VAL A 68 -13.25 -1.29 0.21
CA VAL A 68 -13.33 -2.38 1.19
C VAL A 68 -12.47 -3.53 0.68
N VAL A 69 -11.41 -3.85 1.40
CA VAL A 69 -10.34 -4.71 0.90
C VAL A 69 -9.97 -5.76 1.94
N GLY A 70 -9.75 -7.00 1.49
CA GLY A 70 -9.23 -8.06 2.36
C GLY A 70 -7.78 -7.76 2.74
N SER A 71 -6.90 -7.66 1.74
CA SER A 71 -5.48 -7.42 1.94
C SER A 71 -4.85 -6.53 0.86
N VAL A 72 -3.87 -5.73 1.29
CA VAL A 72 -3.02 -4.90 0.45
C VAL A 72 -1.57 -5.21 0.78
N VAL A 73 -0.79 -5.62 -0.22
CA VAL A 73 0.65 -5.83 -0.09
C VAL A 73 1.37 -4.98 -1.12
N VAL A 74 2.30 -4.14 -0.67
CA VAL A 74 3.10 -3.28 -1.54
C VAL A 74 4.58 -3.46 -1.23
N VAL A 75 5.37 -3.80 -2.25
CA VAL A 75 6.80 -4.09 -2.12
C VAL A 75 7.61 -3.29 -3.13
N GLY A 76 8.61 -2.55 -2.66
CA GLY A 76 9.57 -1.86 -3.50
C GLY A 76 8.95 -0.72 -4.30
N VAL A 77 8.79 0.45 -3.66
CA VAL A 77 8.25 1.66 -4.31
C VAL A 77 9.25 2.80 -4.20
N VAL A 78 9.51 3.46 -5.32
CA VAL A 78 10.15 4.78 -5.37
C VAL A 78 9.06 5.78 -5.71
N GLY A 79 8.54 6.48 -4.70
CA GLY A 79 7.40 7.38 -4.78
C GLY A 79 6.44 7.20 -3.60
N SER A 80 5.13 7.27 -3.85
CA SER A 80 4.13 7.30 -2.77
C SER A 80 3.21 6.09 -2.77
N VAL A 81 2.87 5.60 -1.59
CA VAL A 81 1.85 4.58 -1.37
C VAL A 81 0.72 5.20 -0.57
N VAL A 82 -0.50 5.12 -1.09
CA VAL A 82 -1.72 5.63 -0.43
C VAL A 82 -2.75 4.50 -0.37
N VAL A 83 -3.22 4.17 0.82
CA VAL A 83 -4.29 3.19 1.04
C VAL A 83 -5.44 3.87 1.76
N VAL A 84 -6.64 3.82 1.18
CA VAL A 84 -7.83 4.47 1.73
C VAL A 84 -9.00 3.49 1.81
N GLY A 85 -9.58 3.31 3.00
CA GLY A 85 -10.84 2.59 3.16
C GLY A 85 -10.89 1.63 4.35
N ALA A 86 -11.72 0.60 4.24
CA ALA A 86 -11.84 -0.45 5.26
C ALA A 86 -11.00 -1.65 4.83
N VAL A 87 -9.92 -1.94 5.55
CA VAL A 87 -8.92 -2.93 5.11
C VAL A 87 -8.65 -3.95 6.21
N GLY A 88 -8.66 -5.24 5.86
CA GLY A 88 -8.23 -6.28 6.78
C GLY A 88 -6.74 -6.14 7.13
N SER A 89 -5.87 -6.12 6.14
CA SER A 89 -4.43 -5.95 6.37
C SER A 89 -3.74 -5.10 5.31
N VAL A 90 -2.81 -4.26 5.75
CA VAL A 90 -1.90 -3.50 4.90
C VAL A 90 -0.47 -3.87 5.26
N VAL A 91 0.29 -4.33 4.27
CA VAL A 91 1.72 -4.61 4.39
C VAL A 91 2.48 -3.78 3.36
N VAL A 92 3.41 -2.95 3.83
CA VAL A 92 4.26 -2.12 2.97
C VAL A 92 5.72 -2.39 3.29
N VAL A 93 6.50 -2.74 2.27
CA VAL A 93 7.92 -3.09 2.41
C VAL A 93 8.76 -2.31 1.41
N GLY A 94 9.78 -1.60 1.90
CA GLY A 94 10.78 -0.96 1.06
C GLY A 94 10.21 0.20 0.24
N VAL A 95 10.05 1.37 0.86
CA VAL A 95 9.57 2.59 0.19
C VAL A 95 10.61 3.70 0.30
N VAL A 96 10.93 4.33 -0.82
CA VAL A 96 11.61 5.62 -0.86
C VAL A 96 10.58 6.67 -1.25
N GLY A 97 10.10 7.43 -0.26
CA GLY A 97 9.03 8.41 -0.39
C GLY A 97 8.02 8.32 0.76
N SER A 98 6.72 8.32 0.47
CA SER A 98 5.68 8.44 1.50
C SER A 98 4.74 7.25 1.52
N VAL A 99 4.34 6.82 2.72
CA VAL A 99 3.30 5.83 2.96
C VAL A 99 2.18 6.51 3.74
N VAL A 100 0.96 6.47 3.21
CA VAL A 100 -0.22 7.04 3.84
C VAL A 100 -1.31 5.97 3.90
N VAL A 101 -1.79 5.67 5.09
CA VAL A 101 -2.91 4.74 5.33
C VAL A 101 -4.02 5.49 6.04
N VAL A 102 -5.21 5.52 5.44
CA VAL A 102 -6.38 6.23 5.96
C VAL A 102 -7.58 5.29 6.03
N GLY A 103 -8.20 5.16 7.20
CA GLY A 103 -9.51 4.52 7.35
C GLY A 103 -9.60 3.55 8.54
N VAL A 104 -10.41 2.49 8.38
CA VAL A 104 -10.60 1.46 9.41
C VAL A 104 -9.77 0.25 9.01
N VAL A 105 -8.73 -0.05 9.77
CA VAL A 105 -7.77 -1.10 9.39
C VAL A 105 -7.54 -2.05 10.57
N VAL A 106 -7.57 -3.37 10.35
CA VAL A 106 -7.29 -4.30 11.46
C VAL A 106 -5.80 -4.33 11.79
N SER A 107 -4.95 -4.35 10.75
CA SER A 107 -3.49 -4.41 10.90
C SER A 107 -2.75 -3.62 9.84
N VAL A 108 -1.74 -2.87 10.26
CA VAL A 108 -0.79 -2.19 9.38
C VAL A 108 0.63 -2.62 9.75
N VAL A 109 1.38 -3.10 8.77
CA VAL A 109 2.80 -3.42 8.90
C VAL A 109 3.58 -2.60 7.88
N VAL A 110 4.56 -1.82 8.35
CA VAL A 110 5.43 -1.01 7.51
C VAL A 110 6.88 -1.37 7.83
N VAL A 111 7.65 -1.74 6.82
CA VAL A 111 9.05 -2.14 6.94
C VAL A 111 9.91 -1.36 5.95
N GLY A 112 10.92 -0.64 6.45
CA GLY A 112 11.94 0.02 5.65
C GLY A 112 11.38 1.16 4.80
N VAL A 113 11.22 2.34 5.40
CA VAL A 113 10.81 3.55 4.70
C VAL A 113 11.89 4.63 4.81
N VAL A 114 12.27 5.22 3.68
CA VAL A 114 13.03 6.47 3.64
C VAL A 114 12.06 7.56 3.21
N GLY A 115 11.62 8.37 4.16
CA GLY A 115 10.63 9.43 4.01
C GLY A 115 9.56 9.39 5.11
N SER A 116 8.29 9.51 4.76
CA SER A 116 7.22 9.71 5.72
C SER A 116 6.24 8.54 5.79
N VAL A 117 5.82 8.17 6.99
CA VAL A 117 4.75 7.21 7.24
C VAL A 117 3.65 7.91 8.02
N VAL A 118 2.43 7.89 7.50
CA VAL A 118 1.25 8.48 8.13
C VAL A 118 0.15 7.44 8.19
N VAL A 119 -0.32 7.09 9.39
CA VAL A 119 -1.43 6.17 9.60
C VAL A 119 -2.52 6.90 10.37
N VAL A 120 -3.68 7.10 9.75
CA VAL A 120 -4.81 7.87 10.30
C VAL A 120 -6.10 7.07 10.20
N GLY A 121 -6.93 7.14 11.23
CA GLY A 121 -8.21 6.44 11.31
C GLY A 121 -8.26 5.56 12.55
N VAL A 122 -9.09 4.51 12.53
CA VAL A 122 -9.22 3.54 13.62
C VAL A 122 -8.46 2.29 13.22
N VAL A 123 -7.30 2.06 13.82
CA VAL A 123 -6.49 0.88 13.52
C VAL A 123 -6.35 -0.04 14.72
N GLY A 124 -6.55 -1.34 14.52
CA GLY A 124 -6.34 -2.33 15.56
C GLY A 124 -4.88 -2.36 16.01
N SER A 125 -3.97 -2.61 15.07
CA SER A 125 -2.54 -2.72 15.35
C SER A 125 -1.68 -2.07 14.28
N VAL A 126 -0.60 -1.41 14.70
CA VAL A 126 0.43 -0.84 13.82
C VAL A 126 1.80 -1.35 14.23
N VAL A 127 2.51 -1.94 13.29
CA VAL A 127 3.92 -2.32 13.46
C VAL A 127 4.75 -1.58 12.43
N VAL A 128 5.73 -0.83 12.89
CA VAL A 128 6.67 -0.06 12.05
C VAL A 128 8.08 -0.47 12.38
N VAL A 129 8.85 -0.87 11.36
CA VAL A 129 10.25 -1.26 11.50
C VAL A 129 11.08 -0.48 10.49
N GLY A 130 12.02 0.33 10.97
CA GLY A 130 12.95 1.07 10.12
C GLY A 130 12.28 2.21 9.35
N VAL A 131 12.27 3.41 9.93
CA VAL A 131 11.89 4.65 9.21
C VAL A 131 13.01 5.67 9.32
N VAL A 132 13.42 6.23 8.19
CA VAL A 132 14.29 7.41 8.13
C VAL A 132 13.45 8.57 7.64
N GLY A 133 13.02 9.43 8.56
CA GLY A 133 12.13 10.57 8.29
C GLY A 133 11.06 10.73 9.37
N SER A 134 9.80 10.85 8.98
CA SER A 134 8.70 11.12 9.91
C SER A 134 7.72 9.96 10.02
N LEU A 135 7.30 9.66 11.24
CA LEU A 135 6.23 8.71 11.54
C LEU A 135 5.12 9.44 12.28
N VAL A 136 3.90 9.38 11.75
CA VAL A 136 2.68 9.88 12.39
C VAL A 136 1.68 8.74 12.50
N VAL A 137 1.22 8.45 13.70
CA VAL A 137 0.20 7.44 13.98
C VAL A 137 -0.95 8.07 14.75
N GLY A 138 -2.16 7.95 14.21
CA GLY A 138 -3.41 8.38 14.84
C GLY A 138 -3.97 7.32 15.79
N VAL A 139 -5.31 7.25 15.86
CA VAL A 139 -6.02 6.46 16.87
C VAL A 139 -5.86 4.97 16.63
N VAL A 140 -5.10 4.30 17.50
CA VAL A 140 -4.81 2.88 17.34
C VAL A 140 -4.80 2.12 18.67
N ALA A 141 -5.19 0.84 18.66
CA ALA A 141 -5.22 0.07 19.91
C ALA A 141 -3.80 -0.30 20.35
N SER A 142 -2.93 -0.72 19.42
CA SER A 142 -1.54 -1.01 19.73
C SER A 142 -0.58 -0.50 18.66
N VAL A 143 0.59 -0.02 19.12
CA VAL A 143 1.71 0.41 18.27
C VAL A 143 2.98 -0.26 18.72
N VAL A 144 3.72 -0.82 17.77
CA VAL A 144 5.11 -1.22 17.93
C VAL A 144 5.95 -0.46 16.91
N VAL A 145 6.94 0.29 17.39
CA VAL A 145 7.90 1.02 16.55
C VAL A 145 9.29 0.53 16.87
N VAL A 146 10.03 0.11 15.85
CA VAL A 146 11.42 -0.32 15.97
C VAL A 146 12.28 0.49 15.02
N GLY A 147 13.24 1.25 15.55
CA GLY A 147 14.24 1.97 14.75
C GLY A 147 13.65 3.07 13.87
N VAL A 148 13.45 4.26 14.44
CA VAL A 148 13.12 5.48 13.69
C VAL A 148 14.25 6.49 13.82
N VAL A 149 14.73 6.99 12.70
CA VAL A 149 15.65 8.12 12.61
C VAL A 149 14.85 9.33 12.11
N GLY A 150 14.49 10.22 13.03
CA GLY A 150 13.72 11.43 12.74
C GLY A 150 12.60 11.62 13.75
N SER A 151 11.43 12.06 13.30
CA SER A 151 10.32 12.46 14.17
C SER A 151 9.26 11.38 14.30
N VAL A 152 8.77 11.17 15.52
CA VAL A 152 7.65 10.27 15.81
C VAL A 152 6.55 11.05 16.52
N VAL A 153 5.34 11.00 15.99
CA VAL A 153 4.13 11.57 16.57
C VAL A 153 3.07 10.48 16.68
N VAL A 154 2.56 10.27 17.89
CA VAL A 154 1.57 9.23 18.19
C VAL A 154 0.43 9.87 18.96
N VAL A 155 -0.80 9.73 18.47
CA VAL A 155 -2.00 10.39 19.03
C VAL A 155 -3.13 9.38 19.20
N GLY A 156 -3.69 9.28 20.41
CA GLY A 156 -4.87 8.46 20.66
C GLY A 156 -4.59 6.95 20.67
N VAL A 157 -3.56 6.54 21.41
CA VAL A 157 -3.13 5.13 21.47
C VAL A 157 -3.34 4.52 22.84
N VAL A 158 -3.81 3.27 22.86
CA VAL A 158 -4.02 2.53 24.11
C VAL A 158 -2.72 1.90 24.59
N VAL A 159 -1.93 1.29 23.69
CA VAL A 159 -0.65 0.65 24.01
C VAL A 159 0.44 1.06 23.01
N VAL A 160 1.59 1.54 23.50
CA VAL A 160 2.75 1.91 22.68
C VAL A 160 4.00 1.18 23.17
N VAL A 161 4.71 0.52 22.26
CA VAL A 161 6.05 -0.04 22.47
C VAL A 161 6.99 0.59 21.44
N VAL A 162 8.09 1.18 21.92
CA VAL A 162 9.14 1.76 21.08
C VAL A 162 10.47 1.10 21.44
N ALA A 163 11.19 0.62 20.43
CA ALA A 163 12.50 -0.03 20.54
C ALA A 163 13.52 0.56 19.54
#